data_AF-A0ABD1B583-F1
#
_entry.id   AF-A0ABD1B583-F1
#
_cell.length_a   1.000
_cell.length_b   1.000
_cell.length_c   1.000
_cell.angle_alpha   90.00
_cell.angle_beta   90.00
_cell.angle_gamma   90.00
#
_symmetry.space_group_name_H-M   'P 1'
#
loop_
_entity.id
_entity.type
_entity.pdbx_description
1 polymer ?
#
loop_
_entity_poly.entity_id
_entity_poly.type
_entity_poly.pdbx_seq_one_letter_code
_entity_poly.pdbx_strand_id
1 'polypeptide(L)'
;MNTKFFHASVKVNRGKKMIEKLKDINGNMQRSEASKGEVAVAYFNDLFTCSNPDNFQSLFEDFLPRVNNHTNTELSKIVSKEEIYEAVFSIRTSSAPGADGFTGLFFRSFGM
;
A
#
# COMPACT_ATOMS: atom_id res chain seq x y z
N MET A 1 -27.46 11.34 34.70
CA MET A 1 -26.21 11.42 33.92
C MET A 1 -25.13 10.64 34.68
N ASN A 2 -24.75 9.45 34.20
CA ASN A 2 -24.03 8.44 35.00
C ASN A 2 -22.51 8.45 34.71
N THR A 3 -21.89 9.63 34.84
CA THR A 3 -20.47 9.87 34.51
C THR A 3 -19.52 9.01 35.34
N LYS A 4 -19.84 8.74 36.61
CA LYS A 4 -19.04 7.86 37.48
C LYS A 4 -18.93 6.43 36.95
N PHE A 5 -20.03 5.85 36.50
CA PHE A 5 -20.05 4.51 35.91
C PHE A 5 -19.25 4.44 34.61
N PHE A 6 -19.40 5.46 33.74
CA PHE A 6 -18.65 5.54 32.49
C PHE A 6 -17.14 5.68 32.73
N HIS A 7 -16.71 6.57 33.64
CA HIS A 7 -15.30 6.73 33.99
C HIS A 7 -14.70 5.46 34.57
N ALA A 8 -15.43 4.74 35.43
CA ALA A 8 -14.98 3.45 35.98
C ALA A 8 -14.81 2.39 34.88
N SER A 9 -15.79 2.28 33.97
CA SER A 9 -15.73 1.36 32.83
C SER A 9 -14.54 1.65 31.91
N VAL A 10 -14.30 2.93 31.57
CA VAL A 10 -13.14 3.36 30.77
C VAL A 10 -11.82 3.01 31.47
N LYS A 11 -11.71 3.23 32.79
CA LYS A 11 -10.49 2.90 33.55
C LYS A 11 -10.19 1.41 33.55
N VAL A 12 -11.21 0.57 33.76
CA VAL A 12 -11.08 -0.90 33.69
C VAL A 12 -10.66 -1.34 32.29
N ASN A 13 -11.31 -0.81 31.25
CA ASN A 13 -10.96 -1.15 29.87
C ASN A 13 -9.55 -0.70 29.48
N ARG A 14 -9.11 0.49 29.93
CA ARG A 14 -7.73 0.95 29.72
C ARG A 14 -6.73 0.00 30.37
N GLY A 15 -6.97 -0.43 31.61
CA GLY A 15 -6.11 -1.40 32.28
C GLY A 15 -6.02 -2.74 31.55
N LYS A 16 -7.16 -3.25 31.05
CA LYS A 16 -7.20 -4.51 30.28
C LYS A 16 -6.52 -4.43 28.92
N LYS A 17 -6.57 -3.27 28.26
CA LYS A 17 -6.00 -3.07 26.91
C LYS A 17 -4.58 -2.52 26.91
N MET A 18 -4.03 -2.19 28.08
CA MET A 18 -2.68 -1.65 28.19
C MET A 18 -1.66 -2.74 27.92
N ILE A 19 -0.81 -2.52 26.93
CA ILE A 19 0.37 -3.35 26.71
C ILE A 19 1.38 -2.99 27.80
N GLU A 20 1.63 -3.89 28.75
CA GLU A 20 2.48 -3.62 29.92
C GLU A 20 3.97 -3.49 29.54
N LYS A 21 4.42 -4.34 28.61
CA LYS A 21 5.80 -4.37 28.14
C LYS A 21 5.89 -4.98 26.74
N LEU A 22 6.90 -4.59 25.99
CA LEU A 22 7.29 -5.21 24.74
C LEU A 22 8.75 -5.68 24.85
N LYS A 23 9.09 -6.77 24.16
CA LYS A 23 10.46 -7.27 24.08
C LYS A 23 11.12 -6.72 22.82
N ASP A 24 12.28 -6.08 22.95
CA ASP A 24 13.05 -5.61 21.80
C ASP A 24 13.87 -6.73 21.14
N ILE A 25 14.53 -6.42 20.02
CA ILE A 25 15.33 -7.36 19.24
C ILE A 25 16.53 -7.93 20.02
N ASN A 26 17.05 -7.18 20.99
CA ASN A 26 18.15 -7.59 21.86
C ASN A 26 17.65 -8.43 23.05
N GLY A 27 16.34 -8.62 23.14
CA GLY A 27 15.66 -9.39 24.15
C GLY A 27 15.33 -8.66 25.44
N ASN A 28 15.51 -7.33 25.48
CA ASN A 28 15.20 -6.54 26.67
C ASN A 28 13.71 -6.19 26.72
N MET A 29 13.16 -6.11 27.94
CA MET A 29 11.77 -5.74 28.17
C MET A 29 11.62 -4.23 28.33
N GLN A 30 10.96 -3.60 27.37
CA GLN A 30 10.66 -2.18 27.32
C GLN A 30 9.27 -1.89 27.91
N ARG A 31 9.19 -0.97 28.89
CA ARG A 31 7.96 -0.68 29.65
C ARG A 31 7.41 0.73 29.42
N SER A 32 8.25 1.69 29.06
CA SER A 32 7.79 3.06 28.80
C SER A 32 7.00 3.15 27.49
N GLU A 33 6.05 4.07 27.39
CA GLU A 33 5.29 4.26 26.14
C GLU A 33 6.19 4.62 24.96
N ALA A 34 7.19 5.48 25.17
CA ALA A 34 8.17 5.85 24.14
C ALA A 34 8.94 4.62 23.65
N SER A 35 9.55 3.86 24.57
CA SER A 35 10.30 2.64 24.22
C SER A 35 9.44 1.56 23.56
N LYS A 36 8.17 1.43 23.97
CA LYS A 36 7.23 0.50 23.32
C LYS A 36 6.90 0.95 21.90
N GLY A 37 6.75 2.26 21.68
CA GLY A 37 6.58 2.85 20.36
C GLY A 37 7.77 2.55 19.44
N GLU A 38 9.00 2.75 19.93
CA GLU A 38 10.22 2.43 19.19
C GLU A 38 10.30 0.95 18.81
N VAL A 39 9.99 0.03 19.74
CA VAL A 39 9.95 -1.41 19.46
C VAL A 39 8.93 -1.73 18.36
N ALA A 40 7.73 -1.13 18.43
CA ALA A 40 6.70 -1.36 17.43
C ALA A 40 7.12 -0.84 16.04
N VAL A 41 7.69 0.37 15.98
CA VAL A 41 8.19 0.94 14.72
C VAL A 41 9.28 0.05 14.12
N ALA A 42 10.27 -0.36 14.91
CA ALA A 42 11.34 -1.23 14.44
C ALA A 42 10.80 -2.57 13.92
N TYR A 43 9.87 -3.19 14.65
CA TYR A 43 9.25 -4.45 14.27
C TYR A 43 8.48 -4.34 12.95
N PHE A 44 7.62 -3.33 12.79
CA PHE A 44 6.83 -3.19 11.57
C PHE A 44 7.66 -2.74 10.37
N ASN A 45 8.71 -1.93 10.59
CA ASN A 45 9.65 -1.61 9.53
C ASN A 45 10.32 -2.87 9.00
N ASP A 46 10.83 -3.75 9.87
CA ASP A 46 11.41 -5.02 9.45
C ASP A 46 10.38 -5.93 8.75
N LEU A 47 9.20 -6.09 9.35
CA LEU A 47 8.13 -6.94 8.80
C LEU A 47 7.67 -6.50 7.40
N PHE A 48 7.62 -5.20 7.14
CA PHE A 48 7.22 -4.64 5.85
C PHE A 48 8.41 -4.36 4.92
N THR A 49 9.63 -4.65 5.35
CA THR A 49 10.81 -4.61 4.47
C THR A 49 10.98 -5.97 3.81
N CYS A 50 11.05 -5.97 2.48
CA CYS A 50 11.34 -7.19 1.73
C CYS A 50 12.80 -7.60 1.94
N SER A 51 13.05 -8.87 2.23
CA SER A 51 14.39 -9.45 2.31
C SER A 51 15.10 -9.59 0.95
N ASN A 52 14.47 -9.10 -0.12
CA ASN A 52 14.92 -9.17 -1.52
C ASN A 52 15.49 -10.57 -1.90
N PRO A 53 14.67 -11.64 -1.82
CA PRO A 53 15.15 -12.95 -2.25
C PRO A 53 15.39 -12.94 -3.77
N ASP A 54 16.58 -13.35 -4.19
CA ASP A 54 17.03 -13.21 -5.59
C ASP A 54 16.43 -14.25 -6.56
N ASN A 55 15.74 -15.28 -6.04
CA ASN A 55 15.25 -16.38 -6.87
C ASN A 55 13.81 -16.78 -6.54
N PHE A 56 12.89 -16.33 -7.39
CA PHE A 56 11.48 -16.72 -7.38
C PHE A 56 11.14 -17.77 -8.44
N GLN A 57 12.13 -18.33 -9.13
CA GLN A 57 11.91 -19.21 -10.28
C GLN A 57 11.00 -20.40 -9.93
N SER A 58 11.17 -20.96 -8.73
CA SER A 58 10.36 -22.07 -8.23
C SER A 58 8.88 -21.73 -8.04
N LEU A 59 8.53 -20.47 -7.74
CA LEU A 59 7.13 -20.04 -7.64
C LEU A 59 6.42 -20.01 -9.01
N PHE A 60 7.18 -19.93 -10.09
CA PHE A 60 6.68 -19.78 -11.45
C PHE A 60 6.84 -21.04 -12.30
N GLU A 61 7.31 -22.16 -11.73
CA GLU A 61 7.55 -23.42 -12.48
C GLU A 61 6.32 -23.90 -13.25
N ASP A 62 5.12 -23.74 -12.67
CA ASP A 62 3.85 -24.15 -13.29
C ASP A 62 3.19 -23.06 -14.15
N PHE A 63 3.79 -21.86 -14.24
CA PHE A 63 3.21 -20.76 -15.00
C PHE A 63 3.52 -20.92 -16.48
N LEU A 64 2.47 -21.10 -17.27
CA LEU A 64 2.60 -21.07 -18.73
C LEU A 64 2.86 -19.64 -19.22
N PRO A 65 3.91 -19.39 -20.03
CA PRO A 65 4.16 -18.08 -20.61
C PRO A 65 2.97 -17.63 -21.48
N ARG A 66 2.33 -16.52 -21.09
CA ARG A 66 1.24 -15.91 -21.87
C ARG A 66 1.71 -14.84 -22.84
N VAL A 67 2.83 -14.20 -22.52
CA VAL A 67 3.44 -13.17 -23.35
C VAL A 67 4.52 -13.84 -24.20
N ASN A 68 4.30 -13.87 -25.51
CA ASN A 68 5.33 -14.34 -26.44
C ASN A 68 6.27 -13.18 -26.81
N ASN A 69 7.37 -13.50 -27.51
CA ASN A 69 8.38 -12.51 -27.90
C ASN A 69 7.79 -11.35 -28.72
N HIS A 70 6.83 -11.62 -29.60
CA HIS A 70 6.17 -10.59 -30.39
C HIS A 70 5.37 -9.64 -29.50
N THR A 71 4.51 -10.17 -28.62
CA THR A 71 3.76 -9.37 -27.63
C THR A 71 4.70 -8.57 -26.74
N ASN A 72 5.81 -9.16 -26.28
CA ASN A 72 6.79 -8.45 -25.47
C ASN A 72 7.45 -7.31 -26.24
N THR A 73 7.73 -7.53 -27.52
CA THR A 73 8.28 -6.50 -28.41
C THR A 73 7.31 -5.35 -28.56
N GLU A 74 6.02 -5.62 -28.83
CA GLU A 74 4.97 -4.59 -28.91
C GLU A 74 4.85 -3.81 -27.59
N LEU A 75 4.77 -4.49 -26.45
CA LEU A 75 4.63 -3.87 -25.12
C LEU A 75 5.85 -3.05 -24.68
N SER A 76 7.04 -3.33 -25.24
CA SER A 76 8.29 -2.65 -24.90
C SER A 76 8.62 -1.49 -25.86
N LYS A 77 7.75 -1.21 -26.85
CA LYS A 77 7.96 -0.09 -27.78
C LYS A 77 7.85 1.25 -27.05
N ILE A 78 8.52 2.24 -27.62
CA ILE A 78 8.33 3.64 -27.21
C ILE A 78 6.91 4.05 -27.63
N VAL A 79 6.19 4.65 -26.68
CA VAL A 79 4.84 5.18 -26.92
C VAL A 79 4.90 6.29 -27.98
N SER A 80 4.10 6.15 -29.02
CA SER A 80 3.94 7.12 -30.11
C SER A 80 2.92 8.21 -29.76
N LYS A 81 2.96 9.33 -30.49
CA LYS A 81 1.96 10.40 -30.32
C LYS A 81 0.57 9.94 -30.73
N GLU A 82 0.51 9.11 -31.76
CA GLU A 82 -0.71 8.54 -32.31
C GLU A 82 -1.39 7.64 -31.27
N GLU A 83 -0.64 6.77 -30.59
CA GLU A 83 -1.17 5.95 -29.49
C GLU A 83 -1.71 6.80 -28.33
N ILE A 84 -1.01 7.89 -27.97
CA ILE A 84 -1.49 8.83 -26.95
C ILE A 84 -2.82 9.45 -27.38
N TYR A 85 -2.90 9.91 -28.63
CA TYR A 85 -4.12 10.49 -29.18
C TYR A 85 -5.28 9.49 -29.12
N GLU A 86 -5.08 8.28 -29.64
CA GLU A 86 -6.10 7.23 -29.64
C GLU A 86 -6.56 6.89 -28.21
N ALA A 87 -5.62 6.75 -27.27
CA ALA A 87 -5.92 6.48 -25.88
C ALA A 87 -6.77 7.59 -25.26
N VAL A 88 -6.39 8.86 -25.40
CA VAL A 88 -7.12 10.01 -24.85
C VAL A 88 -8.53 10.11 -25.42
N PHE A 89 -8.70 9.88 -26.72
CA PHE A 89 -10.02 9.90 -27.37
C PHE A 89 -10.85 8.63 -27.15
N SER A 90 -10.27 7.54 -26.64
CA SER A 90 -11.02 6.37 -26.19
C SER A 90 -11.72 6.59 -24.83
N ILE A 91 -11.23 7.52 -24.00
CA ILE A 91 -11.76 7.79 -22.66
C ILE A 91 -13.11 8.50 -22.76
N ARG A 92 -14.19 7.95 -22.19
CA ARG A 92 -15.49 8.65 -22.14
C ARG A 92 -15.36 9.97 -21.38
N THR A 93 -15.81 11.07 -22.00
CA THR A 93 -15.74 12.41 -21.41
C THR A 93 -16.56 12.57 -20.13
N SER A 94 -17.65 11.80 -20.02
CA SER A 94 -18.56 11.78 -18.87
C SER A 94 -18.12 10.83 -17.75
N SER A 95 -16.95 10.20 -17.86
CA SER A 95 -16.41 9.38 -16.77
C SER A 95 -16.16 10.22 -15.52
N ALA A 96 -16.43 9.62 -14.36
CA ALA A 96 -16.11 10.23 -13.07
C ALA A 96 -14.61 10.51 -12.96
N PRO A 97 -14.21 11.61 -12.30
CA PRO A 97 -12.80 11.93 -12.12
C PRO A 97 -12.09 10.91 -11.23
N GLY A 98 -10.79 10.73 -11.46
CA GLY A 98 -9.92 9.93 -10.60
C GLY A 98 -9.59 10.63 -9.29
N ALA A 99 -8.65 10.06 -8.52
CA ALA A 99 -8.13 10.70 -7.31
C ALA A 99 -7.44 12.05 -7.60
N ASP A 100 -7.07 12.31 -8.85
CA ASP A 100 -6.51 13.55 -9.37
C ASP A 100 -7.56 14.65 -9.61
N GLY A 101 -8.85 14.32 -9.62
CA GLY A 101 -9.93 15.27 -9.85
C GLY A 101 -10.19 15.63 -11.32
N PHE A 102 -9.46 15.05 -12.28
CA PHE A 102 -9.62 15.36 -13.70
C PHE A 102 -10.58 14.41 -14.42
N THR A 103 -11.44 14.93 -15.28
CA THR A 103 -12.38 14.15 -16.08
C THR A 103 -11.80 13.80 -17.45
N GLY A 104 -12.41 12.85 -18.16
CA GLY A 104 -12.02 12.55 -19.55
C GLY A 104 -12.11 13.76 -20.49
N LEU A 105 -13.00 14.72 -20.21
CA LEU A 105 -13.08 15.97 -20.95
C LEU A 105 -11.81 16.82 -20.79
N PHE A 106 -11.26 16.90 -19.58
CA PHE A 106 -10.04 17.67 -19.32
C PHE A 106 -8.88 17.17 -20.17
N PHE A 107 -8.65 15.86 -20.21
CA PHE A 107 -7.55 15.28 -20.99
C PHE A 107 -7.72 15.49 -22.50
N ARG A 108 -8.95 15.47 -23.03
CA ARG A 108 -9.19 15.79 -24.44
C ARG A 108 -9.03 17.28 -24.76
N SER A 109 -9.35 18.17 -23.82
CA SER A 109 -9.30 19.62 -24.04
C SER A 109 -7.93 20.25 -23.78
N PHE A 110 -7.13 19.68 -22.89
CA PHE A 110 -5.86 20.27 -22.42
C PHE A 110 -4.69 19.29 -22.34
N GLY A 111 -4.93 17.99 -22.48
CA GLY A 111 -3.89 16.94 -22.39
C GLY A 111 -3.16 16.66 -23.71
N MET A 112 -3.42 17.46 -24.75
CA MET A 112 -2.74 17.44 -26.04
C MET A 112 -2.14 18.80 -26.37
#